data_AF-A0A1H5XSF2-F1
#
_entry.id   AF-A0A1H5XSF2-F1
#
_cell.length_a   1.000
_cell.length_b   1.000
_cell.length_c   1.000
_cell.angle_alpha   90.00
_cell.angle_beta   90.00
_cell.angle_gamma   90.00
#
_symmetry.space_group_name_H-M   'P 1'
#
loop_
_entity.id
_entity.type
_entity.pdbx_description
1 polymer ?
#
loop_
_entity_poly.entity_id
_entity_poly.type
_entity_poly.pdbx_seq_one_letter_code
_entity_poly.pdbx_strand_id
1 'polypeptide(L)'
;MGGPDTAAGFIARLRDFHLECGEPSYQTLVDISEQLPDLYPDLLQWRDLPTLSRSTISDVLNRKRVNLPSAAWVVVFVLSCQRRALETCVLMDDPGLSVLPKWVELWQQARVAERS
;
A
#
# COMPACT_ATOMS: atom_id res chain seq x y z
N MET A 1 -19.16 8.63 11.45
CA MET A 1 -17.71 8.77 11.19
C MET A 1 -17.08 7.43 11.54
N GLY A 2 -16.62 6.66 10.55
CA GLY A 2 -16.01 5.35 10.80
C GLY A 2 -14.70 5.54 11.56
N GLY A 3 -14.50 4.79 12.65
CA GLY A 3 -13.27 4.84 13.45
C GLY A 3 -12.03 4.47 12.64
N PRO A 4 -10.83 4.77 13.16
CA PRO A 4 -9.56 4.45 12.50
C PRO A 4 -9.41 2.95 12.18
N ASP A 5 -10.12 2.10 12.90
CA ASP A 5 -10.04 0.64 12.83
C ASP A 5 -11.07 0.05 11.85
N THR A 6 -11.78 0.89 11.09
CA THR A 6 -12.73 0.44 10.05
C THR A 6 -12.03 0.32 8.69
N ALA A 7 -12.60 -0.47 7.76
CA ALA A 7 -12.12 -0.52 6.37
C ALA A 7 -12.04 0.87 5.72
N ALA A 8 -13.04 1.72 5.99
CA ALA A 8 -13.03 3.10 5.56
C ALA A 8 -11.81 3.86 6.15
N GLY A 9 -11.59 3.76 7.46
CA GLY A 9 -10.45 4.39 8.13
C GLY A 9 -9.10 3.92 7.57
N PHE A 10 -8.96 2.62 7.31
CA PHE A 10 -7.76 2.06 6.70
C PHE A 10 -7.51 2.57 5.27
N ILE A 11 -8.54 2.61 4.42
CA ILE A 11 -8.41 3.14 3.06
C ILE A 11 -8.09 4.64 3.09
N ALA A 12 -8.64 5.40 4.05
CA ALA A 12 -8.27 6.80 4.22
C ALA A 12 -6.78 6.95 4.53
N ARG A 13 -6.23 6.12 5.44
CA ARG A 13 -4.78 6.09 5.71
C ARG A 13 -3.94 5.74 4.50
N LEU A 14 -4.35 4.78 3.66
CA LEU A 14 -3.64 4.47 2.42
C LEU A 14 -3.59 5.67 1.47
N ARG A 15 -4.70 6.42 1.38
CA ARG A 15 -4.77 7.63 0.57
C ARG A 15 -3.90 8.74 1.16
N ASP A 16 -3.95 8.96 2.46
CA ASP A 16 -3.13 9.98 3.12
C ASP A 16 -1.65 9.66 2.93
N PHE A 17 -1.26 8.39 3.06
CA PHE A 17 0.10 7.94 2.80
C PHE A 17 0.54 8.15 1.34
N HIS A 18 -0.37 7.91 0.39
CA HIS A 18 -0.12 8.18 -1.03
C HIS A 18 0.17 9.68 -1.26
N LEU A 19 -0.56 10.57 -0.58
CA LEU A 19 -0.32 12.01 -0.61
C LEU A 19 1.02 12.39 0.05
N GLU A 20 1.34 11.80 1.21
CA GLU A 20 2.62 12.01 1.90
C GLU A 20 3.83 11.59 1.04
N CYS A 21 3.65 10.59 0.19
CA CYS A 21 4.66 10.16 -0.79
C CYS A 21 4.77 11.08 -2.02
N GLY A 22 4.05 12.20 -2.05
CA GLY A 22 4.05 13.15 -3.17
C GLY A 22 3.07 12.80 -4.29
N GLU A 23 2.03 12.03 -3.98
CA GLU A 23 0.99 11.60 -4.93
C GLU A 23 1.55 10.97 -6.21
N PRO A 24 2.36 9.90 -6.11
CA PRO A 24 2.95 9.26 -7.27
C PRO A 24 1.88 8.77 -8.25
N SER A 25 2.12 8.96 -9.55
CA SER A 25 1.16 8.54 -10.57
C SER A 25 0.89 7.04 -10.50
N TYR A 26 -0.34 6.62 -10.77
CA TYR A 26 -0.68 5.19 -10.73
C TYR A 26 0.12 4.36 -11.73
N GLN A 27 0.56 4.93 -12.85
CA GLN A 27 1.44 4.24 -13.79
C GLN A 27 2.80 3.94 -13.15
N THR A 28 3.40 4.94 -12.50
CA THR A 28 4.67 4.78 -11.79
C THR A 28 4.59 3.72 -10.69
N LEU A 29 3.48 3.65 -9.96
CA LEU A 29 3.29 2.62 -8.94
C LEU A 29 3.24 1.21 -9.53
N VAL A 30 2.65 1.06 -10.73
CA VAL A 30 2.64 -0.20 -11.47
C VAL A 30 4.06 -0.57 -11.88
N ASP A 31 4.78 0.35 -12.52
CA ASP A 31 6.15 0.10 -13.02
C ASP A 31 7.11 -0.28 -11.88
N ILE A 32 6.97 0.36 -10.71
CA ILE A 32 7.76 0.01 -9.51
C ILE A 32 7.31 -1.35 -8.95
N SER A 33 6.00 -1.65 -8.94
CA SER A 33 5.51 -2.93 -8.40
C SER A 33 6.06 -4.14 -9.14
N GLU A 34 6.34 -3.99 -10.44
CA GLU A 34 6.98 -5.03 -11.26
C GLU A 34 8.45 -5.25 -10.89
N GLN A 35 9.12 -4.21 -10.39
CA GLN A 35 10.53 -4.22 -10.01
C GLN A 35 10.76 -4.51 -8.52
N LEU A 36 9.71 -4.57 -7.70
CA LEU A 36 9.84 -4.81 -6.26
C LEU A 36 10.62 -6.08 -5.88
N PRO A 37 10.49 -7.22 -6.59
CA PRO A 37 11.29 -8.41 -6.29
C PRO A 37 12.80 -8.18 -6.42
N ASP A 38 13.22 -7.34 -7.36
CA ASP A 38 14.62 -6.98 -7.58
C ASP A 38 15.08 -5.90 -6.58
N LEU A 39 14.22 -4.95 -6.24
CA LEU A 39 14.52 -3.84 -5.32
C LEU A 39 14.57 -4.28 -3.86
N TYR A 40 13.76 -5.27 -3.49
CA TYR A 40 13.65 -5.78 -2.11
C TYR A 40 13.67 -7.32 -2.15
N PRO A 41 14.84 -7.97 -2.26
CA PRO A 41 14.92 -9.43 -2.34
C PRO A 41 14.34 -10.14 -1.11
N ASP A 42 14.40 -9.50 0.06
CA ASP A 42 13.77 -10.01 1.30
C ASP A 42 12.23 -10.05 1.25
N LEU A 43 11.59 -9.45 0.24
CA LEU A 43 10.16 -9.62 -0.03
C LEU A 43 9.79 -11.01 -0.55
N LEU A 44 10.74 -11.78 -1.07
CA LEU A 44 10.48 -13.13 -1.61
C LEU A 44 9.92 -14.11 -0.57
N GLN A 45 10.02 -13.79 0.73
CA GLN A 45 9.34 -14.54 1.79
C GLN A 45 7.80 -14.40 1.74
N TRP A 46 7.28 -13.34 1.11
CA TRP A 46 5.87 -13.13 0.83
C TRP A 46 5.54 -13.86 -0.47
N ARG A 47 4.94 -15.06 -0.35
CA ARG A 47 4.46 -15.81 -1.52
C ARG A 47 3.37 -15.01 -2.24
N ASP A 48 3.47 -14.93 -3.56
CA ASP A 48 2.47 -14.33 -4.46
C ASP A 48 2.21 -12.83 -4.23
N LEU A 49 3.25 -12.01 -4.33
CA LEU A 49 3.08 -10.56 -4.39
C LEU A 49 2.39 -10.16 -5.69
N PRO A 50 1.24 -9.46 -5.63
CA PRO A 50 0.53 -9.08 -6.84
C PRO A 50 1.22 -7.90 -7.52
N THR A 51 1.28 -7.91 -8.85
CA THR A 51 1.54 -6.68 -9.61
C THR A 51 0.36 -5.73 -9.44
N LEU A 52 0.63 -4.44 -9.20
CA LEU A 52 -0.44 -3.46 -9.11
C LEU A 52 -1.04 -3.20 -10.49
N SER A 53 -2.27 -2.71 -10.52
CA SER A 53 -2.85 -2.16 -11.74
C SER A 53 -3.51 -0.82 -11.44
N ARG A 54 -3.45 0.09 -12.41
CA ARG A 54 -4.02 1.45 -12.29
C ARG A 54 -5.48 1.43 -11.86
N SER A 55 -6.26 0.54 -12.46
CA SER A 55 -7.67 0.37 -12.13
C SER A 55 -7.86 -0.10 -10.69
N THR A 56 -7.08 -1.08 -10.24
CA THR A 56 -7.18 -1.58 -8.86
C THR A 56 -6.78 -0.53 -7.84
N ILE A 57 -5.70 0.23 -8.08
CA ILE A 57 -5.30 1.34 -7.22
C ILE A 57 -6.44 2.36 -7.12
N SER A 58 -6.96 2.80 -8.26
CA SER A 58 -8.07 3.75 -8.30
C SER A 58 -9.30 3.22 -7.58
N ASP A 59 -9.68 1.97 -7.78
CA ASP A 59 -10.85 1.37 -7.15
C ASP A 59 -10.70 1.24 -5.64
N VAL A 60 -9.50 0.91 -5.16
CA VAL A 60 -9.21 0.81 -3.72
C VAL A 60 -9.25 2.21 -3.09
N LEU A 61 -8.48 3.18 -3.62
CA LEU A 61 -8.38 4.52 -3.03
C LEU A 61 -9.70 5.29 -3.09
N ASN A 62 -10.52 5.06 -4.11
CA ASN A 62 -11.86 5.65 -4.23
C ASN A 62 -12.97 4.83 -3.55
N ARG A 63 -12.61 3.76 -2.81
CA ARG A 63 -13.57 2.85 -2.14
C ARG A 63 -14.66 2.31 -3.07
N LYS A 64 -14.33 2.06 -4.34
CA LYS A 64 -15.23 1.41 -5.30
C LYS A 64 -15.32 -0.09 -5.08
N ARG A 65 -14.34 -0.67 -4.38
CA ARG A 65 -14.40 -2.07 -3.94
C ARG A 65 -15.22 -2.23 -2.67
N VAL A 66 -16.04 -3.28 -2.64
CA VAL A 66 -16.84 -3.69 -1.48
C VAL A 66 -15.98 -4.24 -0.35
N ASN A 67 -14.84 -4.87 -0.68
CA ASN A 67 -13.95 -5.53 0.28
C ASN A 67 -12.61 -4.81 0.37
N LEU A 68 -11.96 -4.91 1.54
CA LEU A 68 -10.56 -4.53 1.71
C LEU A 68 -9.62 -5.21 0.69
N PRO A 69 -8.56 -4.52 0.24
CA PRO A 69 -7.49 -5.16 -0.54
C PRO A 69 -6.81 -6.27 0.27
N SER A 70 -6.09 -7.17 -0.38
CA SER A 70 -5.29 -8.17 0.34
C SER A 70 -4.10 -7.53 1.06
N ALA A 71 -3.60 -8.17 2.12
CA ALA A 71 -2.38 -7.72 2.79
C ALA A 71 -1.18 -7.62 1.83
N ALA A 72 -1.04 -8.58 0.92
CA ALA A 72 0.01 -8.56 -0.11
C ALA A 72 -0.11 -7.33 -1.02
N TRP A 73 -1.33 -6.96 -1.42
CA TRP A 73 -1.56 -5.74 -2.21
C TRP A 73 -1.16 -4.48 -1.43
N VAL A 74 -1.47 -4.42 -0.13
CA VAL A 74 -1.08 -3.29 0.75
C VAL A 74 0.44 -3.16 0.80
N VAL A 75 1.16 -4.27 1.00
CA VAL A 75 2.63 -4.27 1.04
C VAL A 75 3.22 -3.73 -0.25
N VAL A 76 2.78 -4.26 -1.40
CA VAL A 76 3.26 -3.81 -2.72
C VAL A 76 2.95 -2.32 -2.92
N PHE A 77 1.75 -1.87 -2.59
CA PHE A 77 1.37 -0.47 -2.71
C PHE A 77 2.23 0.46 -1.86
N VAL A 78 2.45 0.13 -0.58
CA VAL A 78 3.24 0.93 0.35
C VAL A 78 4.68 1.07 -0.14
N LEU A 79 5.31 -0.05 -0.52
CA LEU A 79 6.69 -0.03 -0.99
C LEU A 79 6.84 0.71 -2.31
N SER A 80 5.89 0.53 -3.26
CA SER A 80 5.90 1.30 -4.50
C SER A 80 5.81 2.81 -4.25
N CYS A 81 4.99 3.24 -3.28
CA CYS A 81 4.89 4.66 -2.92
C CYS A 81 6.18 5.19 -2.30
N GLN A 82 6.76 4.46 -1.33
CA GLN A 82 7.98 4.87 -0.64
C GLN A 82 9.17 4.94 -1.59
N ARG A 83 9.31 3.92 -2.45
CA ARG A 83 10.37 3.89 -3.45
C ARG A 83 10.28 5.09 -4.37
N ARG A 84 9.08 5.44 -4.82
CA ARG A 84 8.90 6.62 -5.65
C ARG A 84 9.23 7.91 -4.89
N ALA A 85 8.77 8.02 -3.64
CA ALA A 85 9.06 9.17 -2.81
C ALA A 85 10.57 9.36 -2.55
N LEU A 86 11.32 8.26 -2.41
CA LEU A 86 12.78 8.27 -2.35
C LEU A 86 13.40 8.77 -3.66
N GLU A 87 12.96 8.23 -4.80
CA GLU A 87 13.46 8.62 -6.13
C GLU A 87 13.22 10.11 -6.45
N THR A 88 12.16 10.69 -5.90
CA THR A 88 11.82 12.11 -6.09
C THR A 88 12.24 13.00 -4.92
N CYS A 89 13.06 12.48 -3.99
CA CYS A 89 13.53 13.20 -2.79
C CYS A 89 12.41 13.76 -1.89
N VAL A 90 11.20 13.21 -1.97
CA VAL A 90 10.12 13.49 -1.01
C VAL A 90 10.43 12.81 0.32
N LEU A 91 11.00 11.61 0.28
CA LEU A 91 11.63 10.96 1.41
C LEU A 91 13.16 11.05 1.28
N MET A 92 13.84 11.33 2.39
CA MET A 92 15.30 11.39 2.46
C MET A 92 15.94 10.01 2.68
N ASP A 93 15.19 9.08 3.25
CA ASP A 93 15.64 7.72 3.56
C ASP A 93 14.52 6.73 3.22
N ASP A 94 14.90 5.53 2.78
CA ASP A 94 13.95 4.47 2.46
C ASP A 94 13.73 3.57 3.69
N PRO A 95 12.59 3.68 4.37
CA PRO A 95 12.31 2.80 5.50
C PRO A 95 12.12 1.34 5.08
N GLY A 96 11.88 1.08 3.78
CA GLY A 96 11.76 -0.26 3.21
C GLY A 96 10.83 -1.17 3.99
N LEU A 97 11.30 -2.38 4.31
CA LEU A 97 10.48 -3.41 4.94
C LEU A 97 10.11 -3.11 6.40
N SER A 98 10.79 -2.17 7.05
CA SER A 98 10.58 -1.87 8.48
C SER A 98 9.18 -1.32 8.79
N VAL A 99 8.50 -0.71 7.81
CA VAL A 99 7.14 -0.16 7.98
C VAL A 99 6.04 -1.20 7.80
N LEU A 100 6.34 -2.34 7.16
CA LEU A 100 5.34 -3.32 6.78
C LEU A 100 4.59 -3.93 7.96
N PRO A 101 5.22 -4.30 9.10
CA PRO A 101 4.51 -4.86 10.24
C PRO A 101 3.37 -3.97 10.73
N LYS A 102 3.60 -2.65 10.78
CA LYS A 102 2.58 -1.66 11.18
C LYS A 102 1.41 -1.63 10.18
N TRP A 103 1.69 -1.62 8.88
CA TRP A 103 0.65 -1.64 7.84
C TRP A 103 -0.19 -2.92 7.87
N VAL A 104 0.45 -4.07 8.12
CA VAL A 104 -0.22 -5.36 8.22
C VAL A 104 -1.10 -5.42 9.47
N GLU A 105 -0.64 -4.89 10.61
CA GLU A 105 -1.44 -4.79 11.83
C GLU A 105 -2.69 -3.92 11.62
N LEU A 106 -2.54 -2.74 11.03
CA LEU A 106 -3.66 -1.85 10.70
C LEU A 106 -4.66 -2.52 9.74
N TRP A 107 -4.15 -3.26 8.76
CA TRP A 107 -4.99 -4.03 7.84
C TRP A 107 -5.74 -5.16 8.56
N GLN A 108 -5.09 -5.88 9.48
CA GLN A 108 -5.72 -6.94 10.27
C GLN A 108 -6.85 -6.39 11.15
N GLN A 109 -6.62 -5.27 11.82
CA GLN A 109 -7.64 -4.59 12.64
C GLN A 109 -8.86 -4.22 11.79
N ALA A 110 -8.62 -3.59 10.63
CA ALA A 110 -9.67 -3.21 9.70
C ALA A 110 -10.46 -4.42 9.17
N ARG A 111 -9.77 -5.53 8.89
CA ARG A 111 -10.40 -6.77 8.42
C ARG A 111 -11.24 -7.47 9.48
N VAL A 112 -10.82 -7.42 10.75
CA VAL A 112 -11.61 -7.96 11.87
C VAL A 112 -12.88 -7.13 12.06
N ALA A 113 -12.78 -5.80 11.95
CA ALA A 113 -13.92 -4.90 12.05
C ALA A 113 -14.93 -5.04 10.90
N GLU A 114 -14.52 -5.43 9.69
CA GLU A 114 -15.47 -5.75 8.59
C GLU A 114 -16.28 -7.02 8.84
N ARG A 115 -15.75 -7.95 9.65
CA ARG A 115 -16.37 -9.26 9.91
C ARG A 115 -17.20 -9.29 11.19
N SER A 116 -17.15 -8.23 12.00
CA SER A 116 -17.83 -8.09 13.30
C SER A 116 -19.13 -7.32 13.13
#